data_AF-A0A2M8CQ08-F1
#
_entry.id   AF-A0A2M8CQ08-F1
#
_cell.length_a   1.000
_cell.length_b   1.000
_cell.length_c   1.000
_cell.angle_alpha   90.00
_cell.angle_beta   90.00
_cell.angle_gamma   90.00
#
_symmetry.space_group_name_H-M   'P 1'
#
loop_
_entity.id
_entity.type
_entity.pdbx_description
1 polymer ?
#
loop_
_entity_poly.entity_id
_entity_poly.type
_entity_poly.pdbx_seq_one_letter_code
_entity_poly.pdbx_strand_id
1 'polypeptide(L)' 'MPEFSNEERNGRLRTTVTLQPGERVSFCRCQKSADLPFCDGTHKTCETTFGPLIVVVPAPEKAPEN' A
#
# COMPACT_ATOMS: atom_id res chain seq x y z
N MET A 1 -1.36 -1.19 -10.64
CA MET A 1 -1.46 -1.55 -9.21
C MET A 1 -0.23 -2.37 -8.91
N PRO A 2 0.42 -2.16 -7.77
CA PRO A 2 1.65 -2.86 -7.43
C PRO A 2 1.42 -4.37 -7.37
N GLU A 3 2.45 -5.13 -7.71
CA GLU A 3 2.41 -6.58 -7.55
C GLU A 3 2.39 -6.90 -6.05
N PHE A 4 1.50 -7.79 -5.64
CA PHE A 4 1.44 -8.25 -4.26
C PHE A 4 1.15 -9.73 -4.17
N SER A 5 1.62 -10.35 -3.09
CA SER A 5 1.37 -11.74 -2.78
C SER A 5 1.02 -11.90 -1.31
N ASN A 6 0.20 -12.91 -1.01
CA ASN A 6 -0.16 -13.29 0.34
C ASN A 6 0.46 -14.65 0.65
N GLU A 7 1.13 -14.76 1.79
CA GLU A 7 1.70 -16.00 2.31
C GLU A 7 1.31 -16.18 3.78
N GLU A 8 1.02 -17.41 4.21
CA GLU A 8 0.88 -17.71 5.63
C GLU A 8 2.22 -18.19 6.18
N ARG A 9 2.69 -17.54 7.25
CA ARG A 9 3.90 -17.97 7.96
C ARG A 9 3.67 -17.94 9.46
N ASN A 10 3.79 -19.10 10.10
CA ASN A 10 3.51 -19.33 11.51
C ASN A 10 2.09 -18.92 11.92
N GLY A 11 1.08 -19.30 11.14
CA GLY A 11 -0.34 -19.01 11.42
C GLY A 11 -0.72 -17.54 11.28
N ARG A 12 0.11 -16.72 10.62
CA ARG A 12 -0.17 -15.30 10.37
C ARG A 12 -0.05 -15.01 8.88
N LEU A 13 -1.07 -14.37 8.33
CA LEU A 13 -1.06 -13.89 6.95
C LEU A 13 -0.08 -12.72 6.82
N ARG A 14 0.78 -12.81 5.80
CA ARG A 14 1.74 -11.78 5.41
C ARG A 14 1.42 -11.38 3.99
N THR A 15 1.33 -10.07 3.76
CA THR A 15 1.21 -9.52 2.42
C THR A 15 2.53 -8.85 2.07
N THR A 16 3.14 -9.30 0.98
CA THR A 16 4.33 -8.68 0.40
C THR A 16 3.89 -7.84 -0.78
N VAL A 17 4.36 -6.60 -0.86
CA VAL A 17 4.06 -5.68 -1.95
C VAL A 17 5.37 -5.24 -2.59
N THR A 18 5.52 -5.51 -3.88
CA THR A 18 6.67 -5.11 -4.69
C THR A 18 6.29 -3.86 -5.47
N LEU A 19 7.14 -2.84 -5.38
CA LEU A 19 6.91 -1.54 -6.00
C LEU A 19 8.00 -1.25 -7.04
N GLN A 20 7.60 -0.79 -8.22
CA GLN A 20 8.47 -0.26 -9.24
C GLN A 20 8.64 1.26 -9.10
N PRO A 21 9.72 1.86 -9.64
CA PRO A 21 9.88 3.30 -9.67
C PRO A 21 8.70 4.01 -10.35
N GLY A 22 8.19 5.07 -9.72
CA GLY A 22 7.00 5.79 -10.15
C GLY A 22 5.68 5.24 -9.58
N GLU A 23 5.69 4.09 -8.90
CA GLU A 23 4.48 3.54 -8.30
C GLU A 23 4.12 4.18 -6.96
N ARG A 24 2.82 4.14 -6.67
CA ARG A 24 2.24 4.55 -5.38
C ARG A 24 1.25 3.50 -4.90
N VAL A 25 1.21 3.32 -3.58
CA VAL A 25 0.28 2.42 -2.92
C VAL A 25 -0.27 3.04 -1.65
N SER A 26 -1.53 2.76 -1.34
CA SER A 26 -2.21 3.22 -0.14
C SER A 26 -2.59 2.05 0.76
N PHE A 27 -2.01 1.98 1.94
CA PHE A 27 -2.31 0.97 2.94
C PHE A 27 -3.34 1.45 3.96
N CYS A 28 -4.24 0.55 4.33
CA CYS A 28 -5.24 0.77 5.34
C CYS A 28 -4.59 0.92 6.72
N ARG A 29 -5.04 1.94 7.47
CA ARG A 29 -4.74 2.09 8.89
C ARG A 29 -5.98 2.13 9.78
N CYS A 30 -7.17 2.20 9.18
CA CYS A 30 -8.43 2.20 9.92
C CYS A 30 -8.90 0.79 10.31
N GLN A 31 -8.27 -0.27 9.78
CA GLN A 31 -8.61 -1.68 10.03
C GLN A 31 -10.04 -2.09 9.65
N LYS A 32 -10.73 -1.29 8.82
CA LYS A 32 -12.10 -1.55 8.36
C LYS A 32 -12.21 -1.80 6.85
N SER A 33 -11.09 -1.75 6.13
CA SER A 33 -11.07 -2.04 4.69
C SER A 33 -11.52 -3.47 4.40
N ALA A 34 -12.28 -3.67 3.34
CA ALA A 34 -12.60 -5.00 2.82
C ALA A 34 -11.38 -5.67 2.15
N ASP A 35 -10.45 -4.85 1.65
CA ASP A 35 -9.28 -5.29 0.87
C ASP A 35 -7.98 -5.15 1.67
N LEU A 36 -7.98 -5.57 2.94
CA LEU A 36 -6.75 -5.52 3.76
C LEU A 36 -5.58 -6.24 3.06
N PRO A 37 -4.37 -5.67 3.08
CA PRO A 37 -3.93 -4.49 3.84
C PRO A 37 -4.15 -3.14 3.12
N PHE A 38 -4.78 -3.12 1.96
CA PHE A 38 -4.94 -1.91 1.13
C PHE A 38 -6.10 -1.05 1.60
N CYS A 39 -6.00 0.25 1.33
CA CYS A 39 -7.07 1.20 1.61
C CYS A 39 -8.10 1.21 0.48
N ASP A 40 -9.35 0.91 0.81
CA ASP A 40 -10.52 0.94 -0.07
C ASP A 40 -11.35 2.24 0.02
N GLY A 41 -11.04 3.11 0.99
CA GLY A 41 -11.77 4.34 1.26
C GLY A 41 -12.71 4.30 2.46
N THR A 42 -12.90 3.13 3.09
CA THR A 42 -13.77 2.93 4.26
C THR A 42 -13.40 3.83 5.45
N HIS A 43 -12.13 4.28 5.52
CA HIS A 43 -11.67 5.25 6.54
C HIS A 43 -12.47 6.57 6.56
N LYS A 44 -13.17 6.92 5.47
CA LYS A 44 -13.99 8.14 5.40
C LYS A 44 -15.34 8.01 6.11
N THR A 45 -15.82 6.79 6.29
CA THR A 45 -17.16 6.51 6.81
C THR A 45 -17.15 5.76 8.14
N CYS A 46 -16.02 5.21 8.56
CA CYS A 46 -15.87 4.64 9.90
C CYS A 46 -15.36 5.66 10.91
N GLU A 47 -15.67 5.44 12.18
CA GLU A 47 -15.18 6.28 13.29
C GLU A 47 -13.68 6.05 13.51
N THR A 48 -12.84 6.87 12.85
CA THR A 48 -11.38 6.84 12.97
C THR A 48 -10.78 8.20 12.65
N THR A 49 -9.61 8.48 13.22
CA THR A 49 -8.78 9.65 12.86
C THR A 49 -7.66 9.29 11.88
N PHE A 50 -7.50 8.01 11.56
CA PHE A 50 -6.41 7.53 10.71
C PHE A 50 -6.79 7.53 9.23
N GLY A 51 -6.11 8.36 8.44
CA GLY A 51 -6.06 8.23 6.98
C GLY A 51 -5.11 7.10 6.53
N PRO A 52 -5.10 6.75 5.23
CA PRO A 52 -4.21 5.72 4.70
C PRO A 52 -2.73 6.06 4.87
N LEU A 53 -1.88 5.04 4.98
CA LEU A 53 -0.44 5.20 4.81
C LEU A 53 -0.12 5.16 3.31
N ILE A 54 0.42 6.25 2.78
CA ILE A 54 0.82 6.34 1.38
C ILE A 54 2.31 6.05 1.26
N VAL A 55 2.64 5.04 0.46
CA VAL A 55 4.02 4.73 0.08
C VAL A 55 4.19 5.09 -1.39
N VAL A 56 5.23 5.85 -1.70
CA VAL A 56 5.55 6.29 -3.07
C VAL A 56 7.00 5.91 -3.35
N VAL A 57 7.23 5.26 -4.49
CA VAL A 57 8.57 5.09 -5.04
C VAL A 57 8.74 6.16 -6.12
N PRO A 58 9.62 7.16 -5.92
CA PRO A 58 9.83 8.18 -6.92
C PRO A 58 10.36 7.56 -8.21
N ALA A 59 9.98 8.15 -9.36
CA ALA A 59 10.59 7.78 -10.64
C ALA A 59 12.09 8.14 -10.61
N PRO A 60 12.97 7.40 -11.30
CA PRO A 60 14.36 7.78 -11.40
C PRO A 60 14.43 9.17 -12.06
N GLU A 61 15.16 10.10 -11.45
CA GLU A 61 15.52 11.34 -12.13
C GLU A 61 16.24 10.96 -13.43
N LYS A 62 15.80 11.53 -14.56
CA LYS A 62 16.48 11.30 -15.84
C LYS A 62 17.96 11.61 -15.63
N ALA A 63 18.83 10.63 -15.88
CA ALA A 63 20.27 10.87 -15.88
C ALA A 63 20.54 12.06 -16.82
N PRO A 64 21.42 13.02 -16.44
CA PRO A 64 21.77 14.10 -17.33
C PRO A 64 22.25 13.50 -18.65
N GLU A 65 21.57 13.88 -19.72
CA GLU A 65 22.00 13.66 -21.09
C GLU A 65 23.39 14.28 -21.26
N ASN A 66 24.39 13.43 -21.50
CA ASN A 66 25.78 13.84 -21.77
C ASN A 66 25.87 14.57 -23.11
#